data_AF-A0A0A2TGW3-F1
#
_entry.id   AF-A0A0A2TGW3-F1
#
_cell.length_a   1.000
_cell.length_b   1.000
_cell.length_c   1.000
_cell.angle_alpha   90.00
_cell.angle_beta   90.00
_cell.angle_gamma   90.00
#
_symmetry.space_group_name_H-M   'P 1'
#
loop_
_entity.id
_entity.type
_entity.pdbx_description
1 polymer ?
#
loop_
_entity_poly.entity_id
_entity_poly.type
_entity_poly.pdbx_seq_one_letter_code
_entity_poly.pdbx_strand_id
1 'polypeptide(L)'
;ALFYQKIAKPSPETATLLARLAGGFYLATVHRAENTDDPTRLTSIMQALEDISTRTPVVLPLHPRTRKLLESEGITLSKIQITNPVGYFDMITLLAACNGVFTDSGGVQKEAYFFGKPCVTLRDETEWVELVENGFNTLVGAQPDNILRAEQALRKNTLDFTKVLYGRGQAGEQIVKQLADFDCMKL
;
A
#
# COMPACT_ATOMS: atom_id res chain seq x y z
N ALA A 1 -6.39 -8.57 -6.81
CA ALA A 1 -5.99 -9.09 -5.48
C ALA A 1 -6.33 -10.58 -5.25
N LEU A 2 -7.55 -10.94 -4.81
CA LEU A 2 -7.85 -12.28 -4.25
C LEU A 2 -7.58 -13.47 -5.17
N PHE A 3 -7.89 -13.37 -6.47
CA PHE A 3 -7.58 -14.42 -7.44
C PHE A 3 -6.05 -14.64 -7.53
N TYR A 4 -5.30 -13.55 -7.70
CA TYR A 4 -3.85 -13.60 -7.87
C TYR A 4 -3.11 -14.02 -6.60
N GLN A 5 -3.64 -13.72 -5.41
CA GLN A 5 -3.07 -14.20 -4.15
C GLN A 5 -2.85 -15.72 -4.13
N LYS A 6 -3.74 -16.49 -4.76
CA LYS A 6 -3.65 -17.96 -4.78
C LYS A 6 -2.51 -18.50 -5.65
N ILE A 7 -2.05 -17.70 -6.62
CA ILE A 7 -1.07 -18.12 -7.62
C ILE A 7 0.24 -17.32 -7.57
N ALA A 8 0.25 -16.20 -6.86
CA ALA A 8 1.42 -15.35 -6.74
C ALA A 8 2.55 -16.09 -6.02
N LYS A 9 3.73 -16.05 -6.63
CA LYS A 9 4.97 -16.54 -6.05
C LYS A 9 5.99 -15.40 -6.05
N PRO A 10 6.72 -15.20 -4.95
CA PRO A 10 7.74 -14.16 -4.92
C PRO A 10 8.90 -14.55 -5.84
N SER A 11 9.53 -13.56 -6.46
CA SER A 11 10.86 -13.66 -7.03
C SER A 11 11.89 -14.07 -5.97
N PRO A 12 13.06 -14.62 -6.35
CA PRO A 12 14.11 -14.96 -5.40
C PRO A 12 14.52 -13.78 -4.49
N GLU A 13 14.56 -12.57 -5.05
CA GLU A 13 14.88 -11.33 -4.35
C GLU A 13 13.81 -11.02 -3.29
N THR A 14 12.53 -11.07 -3.68
CA THR A 14 11.41 -10.83 -2.76
C THR A 14 11.31 -11.91 -1.70
N ALA A 15 11.55 -13.18 -2.05
CA ALA A 15 11.56 -14.29 -1.11
C ALA A 15 12.65 -14.12 -0.04
N THR A 16 13.84 -13.72 -0.45
CA THR A 16 14.96 -13.42 0.46
C THR A 16 14.61 -12.26 1.39
N LEU A 17 14.01 -11.20 0.86
CA LEU A 17 13.55 -10.05 1.65
C LEU A 17 12.51 -10.47 2.70
N LEU A 18 11.50 -11.24 2.30
CA LEU A 18 10.45 -11.74 3.18
C LEU A 18 11.02 -12.62 4.30
N ALA A 19 11.97 -13.51 3.99
CA ALA A 19 12.62 -14.35 4.98
C ALA A 19 13.39 -13.52 6.02
N ARG A 20 14.10 -12.47 5.58
CA ARG A 20 14.83 -11.54 6.47
C ARG A 20 13.88 -10.71 7.35
N LEU A 21 12.68 -10.41 6.87
CA LEU A 21 11.68 -9.58 7.54
C LEU A 21 10.55 -10.40 8.18
N ALA A 22 10.79 -11.68 8.50
CA ALA A 22 9.80 -12.57 9.10
C ALA A 22 9.23 -12.06 10.44
N GLY A 23 9.95 -11.16 11.13
CA GLY A 23 9.49 -10.48 12.35
C GLY A 23 8.43 -9.39 12.12
N GLY A 24 8.08 -9.10 10.87
CA GLY A 24 7.10 -8.10 10.49
C GLY A 24 7.71 -6.85 9.85
N PHE A 25 6.93 -6.20 9.00
CA PHE A 25 7.30 -4.98 8.30
C PHE A 25 6.06 -4.22 7.83
N TYR A 26 6.21 -2.92 7.59
CA TYR A 26 5.26 -2.11 6.84
C TYR A 26 5.66 -2.01 5.38
N LEU A 27 4.68 -2.06 4.49
CA LEU A 27 4.88 -1.84 3.06
C LEU A 27 4.53 -0.39 2.72
N ALA A 28 5.46 0.33 2.08
CA ALA A 28 5.27 1.70 1.67
C ALA A 28 5.27 1.83 0.14
N THR A 29 4.42 2.73 -0.40
CA THR A 29 4.50 3.16 -1.80
C THR A 29 4.26 4.67 -1.89
N VAL A 30 5.16 5.41 -2.55
CA VAL A 30 5.04 6.85 -2.76
C VAL A 30 5.42 7.18 -4.21
N HIS A 31 4.42 7.47 -5.03
CA HIS A 31 4.60 7.66 -6.47
C HIS A 31 3.60 8.62 -7.14
N ARG A 32 2.69 9.24 -6.37
CA ARG A 32 1.77 10.24 -6.92
C ARG A 32 2.49 11.56 -7.12
N ALA A 33 2.21 12.23 -8.24
CA ALA A 33 2.79 13.53 -8.58
C ALA A 33 2.56 14.57 -7.47
N GLU A 34 1.38 14.60 -6.85
CA GLU A 34 1.06 15.50 -5.73
C GLU A 34 2.01 15.36 -4.53
N ASN A 35 2.65 14.19 -4.35
CA ASN A 35 3.64 13.97 -3.30
C ASN A 35 5.07 14.02 -3.83
N THR A 36 5.36 13.45 -5.00
CA THR A 36 6.73 13.37 -5.52
C THR A 36 7.21 14.68 -6.13
N ASP A 37 6.29 15.50 -6.68
CA ASP A 37 6.65 16.74 -7.37
C ASP A 37 6.61 17.95 -6.42
N ASP A 38 6.22 17.74 -5.15
CA ASP A 38 6.33 18.70 -4.04
C ASP A 38 7.45 18.23 -3.07
N PRO A 39 8.62 18.90 -3.09
CA PRO A 39 9.74 18.54 -2.22
C PRO A 39 9.41 18.57 -0.73
N THR A 40 8.53 19.47 -0.29
CA THR A 40 8.15 19.59 1.12
C THR A 40 7.36 18.36 1.55
N ARG A 41 6.40 17.94 0.73
CA ARG A 41 5.60 16.73 0.99
C ARG A 41 6.43 15.47 0.91
N LEU A 42 7.26 15.32 -0.13
CA LEU A 42 8.15 14.18 -0.28
C LEU A 42 9.08 14.03 0.92
N THR A 43 9.74 15.12 1.33
CA THR A 43 10.64 15.15 2.49
C THR A 43 9.90 14.74 3.76
N SER A 44 8.73 15.33 4.01
CA SER A 44 7.92 15.08 5.20
C SER A 44 7.49 13.61 5.31
N ILE A 45 7.01 13.04 4.20
CA ILE A 45 6.61 11.62 4.14
C ILE A 45 7.81 10.71 4.38
N MET A 46 8.92 10.96 3.70
CA MET A 46 10.11 10.10 3.77
C MET A 46 10.77 10.15 5.14
N GLN A 47 10.82 11.32 5.79
CA GLN A 47 11.30 11.45 7.16
C GLN A 47 10.41 10.69 8.15
N ALA A 48 9.08 10.79 8.02
CA ALA A 48 8.17 10.05 8.88
C ALA A 48 8.33 8.52 8.70
N LEU A 49 8.49 8.05 7.46
CA LEU A 49 8.74 6.64 7.18
C LEU A 49 10.11 6.17 7.70
N GLU A 50 11.15 7.00 7.60
CA GLU A 50 12.47 6.71 8.16
C GLU A 50 12.39 6.59 9.68
N ASP A 51 11.68 7.51 10.34
CA ASP A 51 11.43 7.46 11.79
C ASP A 51 10.66 6.20 12.21
N ILE A 52 9.64 5.80 11.45
CA ILE A 52 8.91 4.53 11.69
C ILE A 52 9.87 3.34 11.54
N SER A 53 10.73 3.38 10.53
CA SER A 53 11.67 2.29 10.22
C SER A 53 12.72 2.03 11.30
N THR A 54 12.90 2.95 12.25
CA THR A 54 13.71 2.73 13.47
C THR A 54 13.12 1.70 14.43
N ARG A 55 11.79 1.48 14.38
CA ARG A 55 11.04 0.60 15.29
C ARG A 55 10.45 -0.61 14.57
N THR A 56 9.99 -0.42 13.34
CA THR A 56 9.39 -1.49 12.53
C THR A 56 9.89 -1.35 11.10
N PRO A 57 10.51 -2.38 10.51
CA PRO A 57 11.05 -2.28 9.15
C PRO A 57 10.02 -1.75 8.16
N VAL A 58 10.44 -0.83 7.29
CA VAL A 58 9.62 -0.30 6.19
C VAL A 58 10.24 -0.77 4.89
N VAL A 59 9.46 -1.44 4.05
CA VAL A 59 9.86 -1.83 2.68
C VAL A 59 9.29 -0.82 1.71
N LEU A 60 10.14 -0.22 0.88
CA LEU A 60 9.75 0.80 -0.11
C LEU A 60 10.30 0.42 -1.49
N PRO A 61 9.49 -0.19 -2.37
CA PRO A 61 9.80 -0.30 -3.78
C PRO A 61 9.83 1.08 -4.41
N LEU A 62 11.04 1.57 -4.71
CA LEU A 62 11.25 2.98 -5.07
C LEU A 62 11.53 3.13 -6.57
N HIS A 63 10.67 3.90 -7.26
CA HIS A 63 10.87 4.20 -8.67
C HIS A 63 12.14 5.03 -8.89
N PRO A 64 12.93 4.80 -9.97
CA PRO A 64 14.14 5.58 -10.26
C PRO A 64 13.90 7.10 -10.32
N ARG A 65 12.72 7.53 -10.77
CA ARG A 65 12.31 8.95 -10.75
C ARG A 65 12.31 9.51 -9.32
N THR A 66 11.60 8.86 -8.40
CA THR A 66 11.53 9.30 -7.00
C THR A 66 12.90 9.23 -6.34
N ARG A 67 13.71 8.21 -6.63
CA ARG A 67 15.08 8.11 -6.14
C ARG A 67 15.92 9.34 -6.51
N LYS A 68 15.90 9.76 -7.78
CA LYS A 68 16.62 10.96 -8.24
C LYS A 68 16.14 12.24 -7.56
N LEU A 69 14.85 12.34 -7.27
CA LEU A 69 14.29 13.48 -6.55
C LEU A 69 14.77 13.49 -5.09
N LEU A 70 14.80 12.34 -4.41
CA LEU A 70 15.38 12.27 -3.06
C LEU A 70 16.85 12.67 -3.05
N GLU A 71 17.62 12.24 -4.04
CA GLU A 71 19.02 12.62 -4.21
C GLU A 71 19.19 14.13 -4.45
N SER A 72 18.35 14.76 -5.28
CA SER A 72 18.43 16.20 -5.55
C SER A 72 18.05 17.06 -4.33
N GLU A 73 17.13 16.58 -3.50
CA GLU A 73 16.74 17.22 -2.24
C GLU A 73 17.68 16.90 -1.07
N GLY A 74 18.74 16.11 -1.28
CA GLY A 74 19.68 15.72 -0.24
C GLY A 74 19.08 14.79 0.84
N ILE A 75 17.94 14.15 0.56
CA ILE A 75 17.26 13.25 1.48
C ILE A 75 17.97 11.91 1.46
N THR A 76 18.59 11.55 2.59
CA THR A 76 19.25 10.26 2.76
C THR A 76 18.38 9.34 3.62
N LEU A 77 18.04 8.18 3.07
CA LEU A 77 17.30 7.12 3.76
C LEU A 77 18.24 5.96 4.06
N SER A 78 18.38 5.61 5.33
CA SER A 78 19.36 4.63 5.82
C SER A 78 18.72 3.43 6.51
N LYS A 79 17.49 3.60 7.01
CA LYS A 79 16.77 2.58 7.79
C LYS A 79 15.65 1.93 6.98
N ILE A 80 15.06 2.66 6.02
CA ILE A 80 14.11 2.09 5.09
C ILE A 80 14.77 1.02 4.21
N GLN A 81 14.11 -0.12 4.07
CA GLN A 81 14.47 -1.20 3.15
C GLN A 81 14.00 -0.83 1.73
N ILE A 82 14.82 -0.05 1.03
CA ILE A 82 14.54 0.34 -0.35
C ILE A 82 14.81 -0.84 -1.29
N THR A 83 13.85 -1.14 -2.17
CA THR A 83 14.03 -2.09 -3.28
C THR A 83 13.91 -1.36 -4.62
N ASN A 84 14.31 -2.04 -5.70
CA ASN A 84 13.85 -1.66 -7.03
C ASN A 84 12.32 -1.83 -7.13
N PRO A 85 11.65 -1.18 -8.11
CA PRO A 85 10.26 -1.46 -8.40
C PRO A 85 10.05 -2.97 -8.59
N VAL A 86 9.01 -3.50 -7.95
CA VAL A 86 8.71 -4.92 -7.96
C VAL A 86 7.59 -5.24 -8.94
N GLY A 87 7.56 -6.47 -9.44
CA GLY A 87 6.45 -6.97 -10.25
C GLY A 87 5.17 -7.12 -9.43
N TYR A 88 4.04 -7.29 -10.11
CA TYR A 88 2.75 -7.40 -9.42
C TYR A 88 2.67 -8.61 -8.48
N PHE A 89 3.22 -9.78 -8.83
CA PHE A 89 3.22 -10.94 -7.92
C PHE A 89 4.06 -10.71 -6.68
N ASP A 90 5.22 -10.06 -6.81
CA ASP A 90 6.02 -9.65 -5.67
C ASP A 90 5.25 -8.68 -4.76
N MET A 91 4.60 -7.67 -5.35
CA MET A 91 3.75 -6.74 -4.60
C MET A 91 2.63 -7.47 -3.84
N ILE A 92 1.98 -8.44 -4.46
CA ILE A 92 0.95 -9.27 -3.82
C ILE A 92 1.53 -10.08 -2.65
N THR A 93 2.73 -10.64 -2.79
CA THR A 93 3.37 -11.40 -1.71
C THR A 93 3.82 -10.50 -0.55
N LEU A 94 4.31 -9.29 -0.86
CA LEU A 94 4.65 -8.29 0.15
C LEU A 94 3.40 -7.82 0.89
N LEU A 95 2.31 -7.52 0.17
CA LEU A 95 1.02 -7.16 0.76
C LEU A 95 0.50 -8.26 1.68
N ALA A 96 0.55 -9.52 1.25
CA ALA A 96 0.07 -10.64 2.06
C ALA A 96 0.87 -10.79 3.38
N ALA A 97 2.18 -10.51 3.35
CA ALA A 97 3.08 -10.72 4.49
C ALA A 97 3.21 -9.51 5.43
N CYS A 98 2.97 -8.28 4.95
CA CYS A 98 3.18 -7.08 5.76
C CYS A 98 2.19 -6.97 6.95
N ASN A 99 2.50 -6.09 7.91
CA ASN A 99 1.64 -5.78 9.05
C ASN A 99 0.70 -4.60 8.79
N GLY A 100 0.97 -3.81 7.76
CA GLY A 100 0.23 -2.61 7.41
C GLY A 100 0.86 -1.90 6.22
N VAL A 101 0.11 -0.97 5.64
CA VAL A 101 0.47 -0.32 4.38
C VAL A 101 0.45 1.20 4.55
N PHE A 102 1.48 1.87 4.05
CA PHE A 102 1.55 3.33 3.92
C PHE A 102 1.61 3.68 2.44
N THR A 103 0.57 4.30 1.87
CA THR A 103 0.47 4.38 0.40
C THR A 103 -0.18 5.67 -0.10
N ASP A 104 0.26 6.17 -1.24
CA ASP A 104 -0.48 7.15 -2.06
C ASP A 104 -1.12 6.51 -3.31
N SER A 105 -1.02 5.19 -3.45
CA SER A 105 -1.62 4.47 -4.56
C SER A 105 -3.11 4.25 -4.33
N GLY A 106 -3.94 4.60 -5.31
CA GLY A 106 -5.38 4.30 -5.25
C GLY A 106 -5.64 2.79 -5.26
N GLY A 107 -4.90 2.02 -6.07
CA GLY A 107 -5.09 0.56 -6.14
C GLY A 107 -4.69 -0.13 -4.85
N VAL A 108 -3.52 0.21 -4.31
CA VAL A 108 -2.95 -0.48 -3.13
C VAL A 108 -3.81 -0.27 -1.88
N GLN A 109 -4.50 0.87 -1.74
CA GLN A 109 -5.48 1.07 -0.64
C GLN A 109 -6.54 -0.03 -0.61
N LYS A 110 -7.13 -0.35 -1.77
CA LYS A 110 -8.15 -1.39 -1.88
C LYS A 110 -7.55 -2.79 -1.77
N GLU A 111 -6.35 -2.99 -2.29
CA GLU A 111 -5.64 -4.27 -2.15
C GLU A 111 -5.31 -4.57 -0.69
N ALA A 112 -4.81 -3.59 0.08
CA ALA A 112 -4.55 -3.72 1.52
C ALA A 112 -5.78 -4.27 2.26
N TYR A 113 -6.96 -3.72 1.98
CA TYR A 113 -8.22 -4.23 2.53
C TYR A 113 -8.49 -5.70 2.15
N PHE A 114 -8.31 -6.09 0.88
CA PHE A 114 -8.47 -7.50 0.47
C PHE A 114 -7.47 -8.45 1.16
N PHE A 115 -6.29 -7.96 1.53
CA PHE A 115 -5.28 -8.73 2.26
C PHE A 115 -5.44 -8.64 3.79
N GLY A 116 -6.49 -7.98 4.29
CA GLY A 116 -6.71 -7.80 5.72
C GLY A 116 -5.64 -6.94 6.39
N LYS A 117 -5.10 -5.95 5.68
CA LYS A 117 -4.01 -5.09 6.15
C LYS A 117 -4.53 -3.69 6.43
N PRO A 118 -4.25 -3.11 7.61
CA PRO A 118 -4.55 -1.71 7.86
C PRO A 118 -3.79 -0.82 6.88
N CYS A 119 -4.43 0.25 6.44
CA CYS A 119 -3.87 1.18 5.48
C CYS A 119 -3.79 2.60 6.05
N VAL A 120 -2.69 3.30 5.77
CA VAL A 120 -2.49 4.72 6.01
C VAL A 120 -2.27 5.37 4.65
N THR A 121 -3.22 6.21 4.24
CA THR A 121 -3.17 6.88 2.95
C THR A 121 -2.46 8.22 3.08
N LEU A 122 -1.33 8.33 2.37
CA LEU A 122 -0.44 9.49 2.32
C LEU A 122 -0.94 10.56 1.35
N ARG A 123 -2.25 10.81 1.34
CA ARG A 123 -2.95 11.78 0.48
C ARG A 123 -3.93 12.59 1.31
N ASP A 124 -4.39 13.70 0.76
CA ASP A 124 -5.39 14.57 1.40
C ASP A 124 -6.83 14.14 1.07
N GLU A 125 -7.00 13.25 0.09
CA GLU A 125 -8.28 12.68 -0.33
C GLU A 125 -8.15 11.22 -0.78
N THR A 126 -9.27 10.51 -0.83
CA THR A 126 -9.33 9.14 -1.35
C THR A 126 -10.67 8.87 -2.04
N GLU A 127 -10.61 8.03 -3.07
CA GLU A 127 -11.76 7.51 -3.79
C GLU A 127 -12.47 6.36 -3.02
N TRP A 128 -11.84 5.82 -1.97
CA TRP A 128 -12.34 4.70 -1.16
C TRP A 128 -12.82 5.16 0.23
N VAL A 129 -13.79 6.07 0.24
CA VAL A 129 -14.33 6.68 1.47
C VAL A 129 -14.83 5.63 2.45
N GLU A 130 -15.46 4.57 1.95
CA GLU A 130 -15.96 3.46 2.75
C GLU A 130 -14.87 2.72 3.52
N LEU A 131 -13.62 2.71 3.05
CA LEU A 131 -12.51 2.13 3.82
C LEU A 131 -12.13 3.00 5.01
N VAL A 132 -12.24 4.32 4.86
CA VAL A 132 -11.97 5.28 5.93
C VAL A 132 -13.08 5.24 6.97
N GLU A 133 -14.34 5.29 6.55
CA GLU A 133 -15.51 5.23 7.43
C GLU A 133 -15.56 3.96 8.29
N ASN A 134 -15.02 2.85 7.77
CA ASN A 134 -14.97 1.57 8.49
C ASN A 134 -13.63 1.34 9.23
N GLY A 135 -12.72 2.31 9.23
CA GLY A 135 -11.45 2.25 9.96
C GLY A 135 -10.39 1.33 9.34
N PHE A 136 -10.60 0.80 8.14
CA PHE A 136 -9.61 -0.01 7.42
C PHE A 136 -8.48 0.84 6.82
N ASN A 137 -8.77 2.11 6.57
CA ASN A 137 -7.84 3.07 6.01
C ASN A 137 -7.87 4.37 6.84
N THR A 138 -6.74 5.04 7.01
CA THR A 138 -6.66 6.35 7.66
C THR A 138 -5.98 7.34 6.73
N LEU A 139 -6.64 8.46 6.43
CA LEU A 139 -6.12 9.51 5.57
C LEU A 139 -5.31 10.51 6.41
N VAL A 140 -4.05 10.74 6.05
CA VAL A 140 -3.12 11.54 6.87
C VAL A 140 -2.43 12.68 6.14
N GLY A 141 -2.62 12.79 4.82
CA GLY A 141 -1.89 13.74 3.99
C GLY A 141 -0.39 13.43 3.99
N ALA A 142 0.42 14.48 3.95
CA ALA A 142 1.89 14.40 3.99
C ALA A 142 2.49 14.88 5.33
N GLN A 143 1.68 15.15 6.35
CA GLN A 143 2.14 15.73 7.61
C GLN A 143 2.81 14.67 8.51
N PRO A 144 4.08 14.85 8.93
CA PRO A 144 4.83 13.82 9.67
C PRO A 144 4.14 13.38 10.96
N ASP A 145 3.63 14.33 11.74
CA ASP A 145 2.93 14.05 13.00
C ASP A 145 1.69 13.19 12.80
N ASN A 146 0.95 13.40 11.70
CA ASN A 146 -0.25 12.62 11.40
C ASN A 146 0.12 11.19 10.99
N ILE A 147 1.17 11.03 10.18
CA ILE A 147 1.70 9.72 9.78
C ILE A 147 2.16 8.93 11.02
N LEU A 148 2.91 9.57 11.92
CA LEU A 148 3.41 8.95 13.15
C LEU A 148 2.27 8.60 14.12
N ARG A 149 1.26 9.47 14.28
CA ARG A 149 0.08 9.17 15.10
C ARG A 149 -0.73 8.01 14.53
N ALA A 150 -0.90 7.94 13.21
CA ALA A 150 -1.59 6.83 12.57
C ALA A 150 -0.85 5.51 12.78
N GLU A 151 0.48 5.49 12.63
CA GLU A 151 1.30 4.31 12.95
C GLU A 151 1.13 3.85 14.39
N GLN A 152 1.11 4.79 15.35
CA GLN A 152 0.90 4.47 16.76
C GLN A 152 -0.49 3.86 17.01
N ALA A 153 -1.52 4.34 16.32
CA ALA A 153 -2.87 3.79 16.40
C ALA A 153 -2.92 2.37 15.80
N LEU A 154 -2.25 2.13 14.67
CA LEU A 154 -2.16 0.81 14.04
C LEU A 154 -1.55 -0.23 14.97
N ARG A 155 -0.51 0.11 15.72
CA ARG A 155 0.12 -0.84 16.67
C ARG A 155 -0.77 -1.23 17.85
N LYS A 156 -1.72 -0.36 18.23
CA LYS A 156 -2.57 -0.57 19.40
C LYS A 156 -3.89 -1.27 19.08
N ASN A 157 -4.35 -1.15 17.85
CA ASN A 157 -5.68 -1.59 17.45
C ASN A 157 -5.61 -2.87 16.63
N THR A 158 -6.45 -3.84 16.95
CA THR A 158 -6.75 -4.96 16.06
C THR A 158 -8.00 -4.62 15.27
N LEU A 159 -7.93 -4.67 13.94
CA LEU A 159 -9.06 -4.42 13.06
C LEU A 159 -9.75 -5.72 12.66
N ASP A 160 -11.07 -5.66 12.54
CA ASP A 160 -11.89 -6.79 12.08
C ASP A 160 -12.21 -6.66 10.59
N PHE A 161 -11.52 -7.47 9.77
CA PHE A 161 -11.71 -7.52 8.32
C PHE A 161 -12.82 -8.52 7.88
N THR A 162 -13.71 -8.95 8.77
CA THR A 162 -14.83 -9.85 8.41
C THR A 162 -15.92 -9.15 7.59
N LYS A 163 -16.06 -7.82 7.69
CA LYS A 163 -17.00 -7.04 6.88
C LYS A 163 -16.61 -7.13 5.41
N VAL A 164 -17.54 -7.49 4.53
CA VAL A 164 -17.32 -7.63 3.08
C VAL A 164 -17.86 -6.41 2.34
N LEU A 165 -16.97 -5.61 1.73
CA LEU A 165 -17.33 -4.38 1.01
C LEU A 165 -17.34 -4.53 -0.52
N TYR A 166 -16.48 -5.38 -1.09
CA TYR A 166 -16.25 -5.46 -2.56
C TYR A 166 -16.47 -6.84 -3.18
N GLY A 167 -17.19 -7.71 -2.47
CA GLY A 167 -17.44 -9.09 -2.89
C GLY A 167 -16.24 -10.02 -2.68
N ARG A 168 -16.29 -11.20 -3.32
CA ARG A 168 -15.40 -12.35 -3.03
C ARG A 168 -14.43 -12.71 -4.15
N GLY A 169 -14.16 -11.77 -5.07
CA GLY A 169 -13.19 -11.97 -6.16
C GLY A 169 -13.74 -12.66 -7.42
N GLN A 170 -15.07 -12.69 -7.60
CA GLN A 170 -15.73 -13.28 -8.76
C GLN A 170 -16.21 -12.23 -9.79
N ALA A 171 -15.76 -10.99 -9.66
CA ALA A 171 -16.23 -9.89 -10.51
C ALA A 171 -16.03 -10.17 -12.00
N GLY A 172 -14.89 -10.75 -12.41
CA GLY A 172 -14.62 -11.07 -13.81
C GLY A 172 -15.61 -12.08 -14.40
N GLU A 173 -15.87 -13.18 -13.68
CA GLU A 173 -16.86 -14.19 -14.07
C GLU A 173 -18.26 -13.59 -14.19
N GLN A 174 -18.64 -12.73 -13.24
CA GLN A 174 -19.94 -12.06 -13.25
C GLN A 174 -20.07 -11.08 -14.41
N ILE A 175 -19.04 -10.28 -14.69
CA ILE A 175 -19.04 -9.34 -15.83
C ILE A 175 -19.17 -10.10 -17.14
N VAL A 176 -18.37 -11.15 -17.36
CA VAL A 176 -18.44 -11.96 -18.58
C VAL A 176 -19.83 -12.56 -18.75
N LYS A 177 -20.42 -13.09 -17.69
CA LYS A 177 -21.78 -13.60 -17.71
C LYS A 177 -22.80 -12.52 -18.12
N GLN A 178 -22.74 -11.35 -17.50
CA GLN A 178 -23.65 -10.24 -17.83
C GLN A 178 -23.51 -9.77 -19.28
N LEU A 179 -22.28 -9.72 -19.80
CA LEU A 179 -22.04 -9.35 -21.19
C LEU A 179 -22.54 -10.41 -22.17
N ALA A 180 -22.42 -11.70 -21.83
CA ALA A 180 -22.92 -12.79 -22.66
C ALA A 180 -24.45 -12.88 -22.66
N ASP A 181 -25.09 -12.55 -21.53
CA ASP A 181 -26.54 -12.55 -21.36
C ASP A 181 -27.20 -11.25 -21.88
N PHE A 182 -26.42 -10.24 -22.29
CA PHE A 182 -26.94 -8.96 -22.76
C PHE A 182 -27.51 -9.07 -24.18
N ASP A 183 -28.84 -9.04 -24.27
CA ASP A 183 -29.58 -9.07 -25.54
C ASP A 183 -29.76 -7.65 -26.09
N CYS A 184 -28.94 -7.28 -27.08
CA CYS A 184 -28.93 -5.97 -27.72
C CYS A 184 -30.24 -5.61 -28.46
N MET A 185 -31.14 -6.57 -28.69
CA MET A 185 -32.40 -6.35 -29.42
C MET A 185 -33.58 -5.94 -28.51
N LYS A 186 -33.36 -5.73 -27.21
CA LYS A 186 -34.40 -5.32 -26.23
C LYS A 186 -34.29 -3.87 -25.74
N LEU A 187 -33.54 -3.03 -26.44
CA LEU A 187 -33.52 -1.56 -26.27
C LEU A 187 -34.34 -0.90 -27.38
#